data_AF-A0A9Q0YDR3-F1
#
_entry.id   AF-A0A9Q0YDR3-F1
#
_cell.length_a   1.000
_cell.length_b   1.000
_cell.length_c   1.000
_cell.angle_alpha   90.00
_cell.angle_beta   90.00
_cell.angle_gamma   90.00
#
_symmetry.space_group_name_H-M   'P 1'
#
loop_
_entity.id
_entity.type
_entity.pdbx_description
1 polymer ?
#
loop_
_entity_poly.entity_id
_entity_poly.type
_entity_poly.pdbx_seq_one_letter_code
_entity_poly.pdbx_strand_id
1 'polypeptide(L)' 'MKIDAFFVVLLFWQATVTTFGSDTCPPGVDRVNCFVSPCLFATCPAYPGATCVANYCGGCFAEWYQSGVLVNCLIQI' A
#
# COMPACT_ATOMS: atom_id res chain seq x y z
N MET A 1 -6.30 -20.58 -17.07
CA MET A 1 -5.87 -21.38 -15.91
C MET A 1 -5.82 -20.46 -14.70
N LYS A 2 -6.91 -20.41 -13.96
CA LYS A 2 -7.04 -19.66 -12.71
C LYS A 2 -7.37 -20.76 -11.70
N ILE A 3 -6.39 -21.11 -10.88
CA ILE A 3 -6.52 -22.21 -9.93
C ILE A 3 -7.25 -21.60 -8.73
N ASP A 4 -8.56 -21.81 -8.67
CA ASP A 4 -9.39 -21.34 -7.57
C ASP A 4 -9.11 -22.21 -6.32
N ALA A 5 -8.71 -21.54 -5.25
CA ALA A 5 -8.21 -22.10 -3.99
C ALA A 5 -9.31 -22.75 -3.11
N PHE A 6 -10.21 -23.53 -3.70
CA PHE A 6 -11.22 -24.30 -2.96
C PHE A 6 -10.85 -25.78 -2.76
N PHE A 7 -9.87 -26.31 -3.50
CA PHE A 7 -9.56 -27.75 -3.51
C PHE A 7 -8.55 -28.24 -2.46
N VAL A 8 -7.98 -27.36 -1.62
CA VAL A 8 -6.94 -27.74 -0.64
C VAL A 8 -7.53 -28.17 0.72
N VAL A 9 -8.84 -28.09 0.92
CA VAL A 9 -9.44 -28.22 2.27
C VAL A 9 -9.60 -29.66 2.77
N LEU A 10 -9.51 -30.70 1.93
CA LEU A 10 -10.08 -31.99 2.36
C LEU A 10 -9.15 -33.17 2.58
N LEU A 11 -7.84 -33.14 2.29
CA LEU A 11 -7.08 -34.40 2.38
C LEU A 11 -5.71 -34.42 3.06
N PHE A 12 -5.01 -33.31 3.32
CA PHE A 12 -3.68 -33.43 3.94
C PHE A 12 -3.36 -32.27 4.89
N TRP A 13 -3.12 -32.64 6.15
CA TRP A 13 -2.47 -31.85 7.21
C TRP A 13 -1.19 -31.19 6.67
N GLN A 14 -1.25 -29.89 6.35
CA GLN A 14 -0.10 -29.14 5.83
C GLN A 14 0.09 -27.85 6.62
N ALA A 15 1.27 -27.73 7.22
CA ALA A 15 1.81 -26.46 7.64
C ALA A 15 1.75 -25.46 6.48
N THR A 16 1.39 -24.21 6.82
CA THR A 16 1.67 -23.00 6.05
C THR A 16 1.21 -23.00 4.58
N VAL A 17 -0.07 -22.69 4.34
CA VAL A 17 -0.42 -21.93 3.12
C VAL A 17 -0.60 -20.47 3.53
N THR A 18 0.52 -19.85 3.87
CA THR A 18 0.74 -18.43 3.61
C THR A 18 0.69 -18.25 2.09
N THR A 19 -0.37 -17.69 1.54
CA THR A 19 -0.25 -16.90 0.31
C THR A 19 0.32 -15.54 0.78
N PHE A 20 1.63 -15.32 0.92
CA PHE A 20 2.66 -15.19 -0.12
C PHE A 20 2.17 -14.47 -1.39
N GLY A 21 1.88 -13.18 -1.23
CA GLY A 21 1.80 -12.17 -2.29
C GLY A 21 2.27 -10.84 -1.70
N SER A 22 3.58 -10.59 -1.77
CA SER A 22 4.28 -9.48 -1.13
C SER A 22 4.23 -8.14 -1.89
N ASP A 23 3.21 -7.86 -2.74
CA ASP A 23 3.24 -6.70 -3.64
C ASP A 23 1.89 -5.99 -3.90
N THR A 24 0.83 -6.30 -3.13
CA THR A 24 -0.54 -5.90 -3.50
C THR A 24 -1.35 -5.36 -2.33
N CYS A 25 -2.09 -4.30 -2.64
CA CYS A 25 -2.97 -3.52 -1.78
C CYS A 25 -3.90 -4.34 -0.87
N PRO A 26 -4.49 -3.72 0.19
CA PRO A 26 -5.44 -4.40 1.06
C PRO A 26 -6.57 -5.09 0.27
N PRO A 27 -7.13 -6.21 0.77
CA PRO A 27 -8.21 -6.92 0.10
C PRO A 27 -9.38 -5.99 -0.25
N GLY A 28 -9.83 -6.04 -1.51
CA GLY A 28 -10.88 -5.16 -2.01
C GLY A 28 -10.42 -3.77 -2.46
N VAL A 29 -9.11 -3.50 -2.48
CA VAL A 29 -8.53 -2.25 -2.98
C VAL A 29 -7.64 -2.54 -4.18
N ASP A 30 -7.99 -1.97 -5.33
CA ASP A 30 -7.19 -2.11 -6.54
C ASP A 30 -5.99 -1.15 -6.55
N ARG A 31 -4.88 -1.59 -7.15
CA ARG A 31 -3.72 -0.74 -7.40
C ARG A 31 -3.98 0.14 -8.62
N VAL A 32 -3.74 1.44 -8.49
CA VAL A 32 -3.86 2.41 -9.58
C VAL A 32 -2.48 2.71 -10.15
N ASN A 33 -2.38 2.80 -11.48
CA ASN A 33 -1.16 3.23 -12.15
C ASN A 33 -1.25 4.73 -12.49
N CYS A 34 -0.50 5.56 -11.77
CA CYS A 34 -0.49 7.01 -11.95
C CYS A 34 0.45 7.41 -13.08
N PHE A 35 0.13 8.47 -13.82
CA PHE A 35 1.02 9.00 -14.87
C PHE A 35 2.33 9.54 -14.28
N VAL A 36 2.26 10.15 -13.09
CA VAL A 36 3.41 10.64 -12.32
C VAL A 36 3.34 10.11 -10.90
N SER A 37 4.50 9.96 -10.27
CA SER A 37 4.57 9.62 -8.84
C SER A 37 3.91 10.73 -8.02
N PRO A 38 3.02 10.40 -7.06
CA PRO A 38 2.39 11.40 -6.20
C PRO A 38 3.43 12.15 -5.34
N CYS A 39 4.61 11.57 -5.08
CA CYS A 39 5.70 12.24 -4.35
C CYS A 39 6.56 13.17 -5.19
N LEU A 40 6.43 13.21 -6.52
CA LEU A 40 7.35 13.97 -7.39
C LEU A 40 7.22 15.49 -7.19
N PHE A 41 6.00 15.97 -6.95
CA PHE A 41 5.69 17.40 -6.78
C PHE A 41 5.00 17.70 -5.44
N ALA A 42 4.77 16.68 -4.61
CA ALA A 42 4.17 16.87 -3.30
C ALA A 42 5.21 17.47 -2.34
N THR A 43 4.77 18.41 -1.50
CA THR A 43 5.57 18.99 -0.44
C THR A 43 4.77 19.01 0.87
N CYS A 44 5.46 18.89 2.00
CA CYS A 44 4.86 18.94 3.32
C CYS A 44 5.49 20.07 4.15
N PRO A 45 4.96 21.30 4.10
CA PRO A 45 5.53 22.44 4.84
C PRO A 45 5.50 22.25 6.36
N ALA A 46 4.52 21.50 6.87
CA ALA A 46 4.38 21.19 8.30
C ALA A 46 5.51 20.29 8.82
N TYR A 47 6.06 19.42 7.96
CA TYR A 47 7.12 18.48 8.31
C TYR A 47 8.18 18.46 7.19
N PRO A 48 9.08 19.46 7.14
CA PRO A 48 10.08 19.58 6.07
C PRO A 48 11.11 18.43 6.06
N GLY A 49 11.24 17.70 7.17
CA GLY A 49 12.09 16.51 7.29
C GLY A 49 11.37 15.18 7.09
N ALA A 50 10.09 15.18 6.71
CA ALA A 50 9.34 13.95 6.49
C ALA A 50 9.72 13.31 5.15
N THR A 51 9.73 11.97 5.14
CA THR A 51 9.94 11.17 3.93
C THR A 51 8.59 10.96 3.23
N CYS A 52 8.51 11.26 1.94
CA CYS A 52 7.34 10.96 1.13
C CYS A 52 7.37 9.50 0.64
N VAL A 53 6.25 8.80 0.80
CA VAL A 53 6.03 7.44 0.31
C VAL A 53 4.79 7.45 -0.60
N ALA A 54 4.96 6.95 -1.82
CA ALA A 54 3.88 6.87 -2.78
C ALA A 54 3.00 5.64 -2.51
N ASN A 55 1.74 5.87 -2.17
CA ASN A 55 0.74 4.82 -2.02
C ASN A 55 -0.15 4.78 -3.27
N TYR A 56 -0.15 3.63 -3.95
CA TYR A 56 -0.88 3.40 -5.20
C TYR A 56 -2.18 2.61 -4.99
N CYS A 57 -2.55 2.34 -3.74
CA CYS A 57 -3.71 1.52 -3.40
C CYS A 57 -4.98 2.38 -3.33
N GLY A 58 -5.94 2.10 -4.21
CA GLY A 58 -7.20 2.84 -4.31
C GLY A 58 -7.07 4.23 -4.94
N GLY A 59 -5.85 4.66 -5.27
CA GLY A 59 -5.57 5.99 -5.82
C GLY A 59 -4.09 6.30 -5.83
N CYS A 60 -3.77 7.57 -6.14
CA CYS A 60 -2.41 8.11 -6.17
C CYS A 60 -2.21 9.00 -4.95
N PHE A 61 -1.73 8.44 -3.84
CA PHE A 61 -1.59 9.15 -2.58
C PHE A 61 -0.12 9.40 -2.23
N ALA A 62 0.16 10.61 -1.76
CA ALA A 62 1.45 10.98 -1.17
C ALA A 62 1.31 10.90 0.35
N GLU A 63 1.88 9.85 0.95
CA GLU A 63 1.94 9.69 2.39
C GLU A 63 3.25 10.22 2.93
N TRP A 64 3.24 10.84 4.10
CA TRP A 64 4.41 11.47 4.69
C TRP A 64 4.75 10.82 6.00
N TYR A 65 6.02 10.44 6.18
CA TYR A 65 6.48 9.74 7.37
C TYR A 65 7.62 10.50 8.04
N GLN A 66 7.46 10.81 9.32
CA GLN A 66 8.53 11.36 10.17
C GLN A 66 8.91 10.29 11.19
N SER A 67 10.17 9.85 11.18
CA SER A 67 10.66 8.79 12.09
C SER A 67 9.83 7.49 12.04
N GLY A 68 9.31 7.15 10.85
CA GLY A 68 8.48 5.96 10.63
C GLY A 68 7.00 6.10 11.01
N VAL A 69 6.57 7.28 11.50
CA VAL A 69 5.17 7.55 11.84
C VAL A 69 4.52 8.37 10.73
N LEU A 70 3.33 7.97 10.28
CA LEU A 70 2.54 8.72 9.31
C LEU A 70 2.14 10.07 9.92
N VAL A 71 2.53 11.16 9.24
CA VAL A 71 2.20 12.54 9.63
C VAL A 71 1.22 13.15 8.64
N ASN A 72 0.35 14.01 9.16
CA ASN A 72 -0.62 14.72 8.33
C ASN A 72 -0.04 16.08 7.89
N CYS A 73 0.02 16.29 6.58
CA CYS A 73 0.52 17.52 5.97
C CYS A 73 -0.55 18.60 5.75
N LEU A 74 -1.79 18.35 6.16
CA LEU A 74 -2.81 19.38 6.22
C LEU A 74 -2.42 20.39 7.29
N ILE A 75 -2.02 21.58 6.81
CA ILE A 75 -2.09 22.79 7.61
C ILE A 75 -3.58 22.92 7.95
N GLN A 76 -3.94 22.70 9.21
CA GLN A 76 -5.30 22.98 9.69
C GLN A 76 -5.46 24.50 9.64
N ILE A 77 -6.00 25.03 8.54
CA ILE A 77 -6.35 26.44 8.38
C ILE A 77 -7.76 26.65 8.93
#